data_AF-A0A377PRJ0-F1
#
_entry.id   AF-A0A377PRJ0-F1
#
_cell.length_a   1.000
_cell.length_b   1.000
_cell.length_c   1.000
_cell.angle_alpha   90.00
_cell.angle_beta   90.00
_cell.angle_gamma   90.00
#
_symmetry.space_group_name_H-M   'P 1'
#
loop_
_entity.id
_entity.type
_entity.pdbx_description
1 polymer ?
#
loop_
_entity_poly.entity_id
_entity_poly.type
_entity_poly.pdbx_seq_one_letter_code
_entity_poly.pdbx_strand_id
1 'polypeptide(L)'
;MIVGNPPYNDRTSIIQNTLKNKDSIPIDSALQARDIGISFLRSYERLRADFICVLHPLSYLIKKTNFKALKDFSKAYRLLDSIIISSKEFCKDSKGYFPIIIALYQRDDRGMNYSFISNFSFKTIEGKTFKLNDFDFIAQYIDKYPNKKRVMESKKVAMFYTLRDINALSRSKTFMQKENSNTIYVTQEKYSLYCYVDVFKAFLPHIPYYFGNCDVMIDFKKFKALESCFVKASENKILSPEILQYFKDLLGVHYEDSKM
;
A
#
# COMPACT_ATOMS: atom_id res chain seq x y z
N MET A 1 -17.22 -0.15 25.41
CA MET A 1 -16.93 -0.77 24.10
C MET A 1 -17.42 0.14 22.99
N ILE A 2 -16.65 0.31 21.91
CA ILE A 2 -17.04 1.04 20.69
C ILE A 2 -17.16 0.05 19.55
N VAL A 3 -18.23 0.14 18.75
CA VAL A 3 -18.39 -0.59 17.50
C VAL A 3 -18.75 0.41 16.40
N GLY A 4 -18.10 0.35 15.24
CA GLY A 4 -18.38 1.32 14.19
C GLY A 4 -17.73 1.09 12.83
N ASN A 5 -18.29 1.78 11.83
CA ASN A 5 -17.74 1.90 10.49
C ASN A 5 -17.51 3.40 10.23
N PRO A 6 -16.44 4.00 10.79
CA PRO A 6 -16.18 5.42 10.60
C PRO A 6 -16.04 5.72 9.10
N PRO A 7 -16.57 6.86 8.63
CA PRO A 7 -16.34 7.29 7.26
C PRO A 7 -14.84 7.44 7.05
N TYR A 8 -14.33 6.95 5.93
CA TYR A 8 -12.95 7.15 5.51
C TYR A 8 -12.97 7.92 4.19
N ASN A 9 -12.29 9.06 4.17
CA ASN A 9 -12.22 9.94 3.01
C ASN A 9 -11.03 10.89 3.19
N ASP A 10 -10.13 10.88 2.21
CA ASP A 10 -9.04 11.84 2.15
C ASP A 10 -9.62 13.20 1.73
N ARG A 11 -9.67 14.15 2.67
CA ARG A 11 -10.16 15.51 2.41
C ARG A 11 -9.29 16.24 1.38
N THR A 12 -8.10 15.75 1.03
CA THR A 12 -7.23 16.33 -0.01
C THR A 12 -7.28 15.61 -1.35
N SER A 13 -8.13 14.58 -1.52
CA SER A 13 -8.32 13.96 -2.84
C SER A 13 -8.74 15.00 -3.89
N ILE A 14 -8.15 14.93 -5.08
CA ILE A 14 -8.43 15.86 -6.20
C ILE A 14 -9.88 15.72 -6.69
N ILE A 15 -10.45 14.53 -6.51
CA ILE A 15 -11.82 14.19 -6.88
C ILE A 15 -12.79 14.96 -5.97
N GLN A 16 -13.77 15.65 -6.57
CA GLN A 16 -14.82 16.42 -5.88
C GLN A 16 -14.32 17.54 -4.95
N ASN A 17 -13.15 18.12 -5.23
CA ASN A 17 -12.60 19.25 -4.45
C ASN A 17 -13.55 20.47 -4.37
N THR A 18 -14.48 20.60 -5.32
CA THR A 18 -15.52 21.64 -5.33
C THR A 18 -16.60 21.45 -4.26
N LEU A 19 -16.82 20.21 -3.78
CA LEU A 19 -17.82 19.87 -2.74
C LEU A 19 -17.23 19.90 -1.33
N LYS A 20 -15.92 20.10 -1.19
CA LYS A 20 -15.23 20.12 0.10
C LYS A 20 -15.32 21.53 0.66
N ASN A 21 -16.19 21.72 1.65
CA ASN A 21 -16.38 22.97 2.37
C ASN A 21 -15.02 23.62 2.70
N LYS A 22 -14.82 24.84 2.18
CA LYS A 22 -13.61 25.66 2.41
C LYS A 22 -13.67 26.41 3.74
N ASP A 23 -14.82 26.42 4.41
CA ASP A 23 -14.99 27.03 5.71
C ASP A 23 -14.35 26.14 6.78
N SER A 24 -13.37 26.70 7.50
CA SER A 24 -12.66 25.97 8.55
C SER A 24 -13.58 25.79 9.75
N ILE A 25 -14.30 24.67 9.79
CA ILE A 25 -14.86 24.18 11.05
C ILE A 25 -13.68 24.00 12.01
N PRO A 26 -13.67 24.62 13.20
CA PRO A 26 -12.64 24.39 14.20
C PRO A 26 -12.63 22.90 14.57
N ILE A 27 -11.51 22.23 14.34
CA ILE A 27 -11.30 20.83 14.72
C ILE A 27 -10.20 20.83 15.77
N ASP A 28 -10.41 20.07 16.86
CA ASP A 28 -9.36 19.82 17.84
C ASP A 28 -8.10 19.29 17.12
N SER A 29 -7.00 20.03 17.24
CA SER A 29 -5.70 19.72 16.63
C SER A 29 -5.18 18.31 16.98
N ALA A 30 -5.58 17.76 18.14
CA ALA A 30 -5.27 16.40 18.53
C ALA A 30 -5.95 15.38 17.60
N LEU A 31 -7.21 15.64 17.26
CA LEU A 31 -8.04 14.78 16.41
C LEU A 31 -7.77 15.02 14.92
N GLN A 32 -7.33 16.23 14.54
CA GLN A 32 -7.16 16.63 13.15
C GLN A 32 -6.19 15.71 12.38
N ALA A 33 -6.72 15.00 11.39
CA ALA A 33 -5.97 14.27 10.38
C ALA A 33 -6.49 14.60 8.98
N ARG A 34 -5.63 14.39 7.98
CA ARG A 34 -5.99 14.56 6.56
C ARG A 34 -7.14 13.64 6.15
N ASP A 35 -7.09 12.40 6.64
CA ASP A 35 -8.16 11.41 6.47
C ASP A 35 -9.07 11.44 7.70
N ILE A 36 -10.37 11.60 7.46
CA ILE A 36 -11.38 11.65 8.51
C ILE A 36 -11.49 10.34 9.29
N GLY A 37 -11.23 9.19 8.67
CA GLY A 37 -11.25 7.90 9.37
C GLY A 37 -10.16 7.80 10.43
N ILE A 38 -8.98 8.38 10.18
CA ILE A 38 -7.91 8.49 11.18
C ILE A 38 -8.34 9.43 12.32
N SER A 39 -9.05 10.51 12.02
CA SER A 39 -9.57 11.40 13.06
C SER A 39 -10.55 10.69 14.00
N PHE A 40 -11.39 9.78 13.48
CA PHE A 40 -12.26 8.93 14.31
C PHE A 40 -11.48 7.97 15.20
N LEU A 41 -10.45 7.31 14.67
CA LEU A 41 -9.60 6.43 15.51
C LEU A 41 -8.97 7.22 16.66
N ARG A 42 -8.49 8.44 16.40
CA ARG A 42 -7.98 9.33 17.45
C ARG A 42 -9.04 9.74 18.46
N SER A 43 -10.30 9.93 18.06
CA SER A 43 -11.35 10.30 19.01
C SER A 43 -11.72 9.14 19.94
N TYR A 44 -11.62 7.89 19.47
CA TYR A 44 -11.84 6.72 20.33
C TYR A 44 -10.81 6.61 21.47
N GLU A 45 -9.59 7.12 21.25
CA GLU A 45 -8.60 7.24 22.32
C GLU A 45 -9.06 8.21 23.41
N ARG A 46 -9.61 9.36 23.03
CA ARG A 46 -10.15 10.37 23.96
C ARG A 46 -11.37 9.88 24.74
N LEU A 47 -12.17 9.00 24.14
CA LEU A 47 -13.29 8.34 24.82
C LEU A 47 -12.85 7.22 25.78
N ARG A 48 -11.56 6.85 25.77
CA ARG A 48 -10.95 5.83 26.65
C ARG A 48 -11.71 4.50 26.67
N ALA A 49 -12.25 4.06 25.54
CA ALA A 49 -12.94 2.77 25.48
C ALA A 49 -11.98 1.61 25.79
N ASP A 50 -12.42 0.60 26.53
CA ASP A 50 -11.56 -0.57 26.80
C ASP A 50 -11.36 -1.43 25.55
N PHE A 51 -12.39 -1.51 24.71
CA PHE A 51 -12.41 -2.26 23.47
C PHE A 51 -13.04 -1.46 22.34
N ILE A 52 -12.48 -1.59 21.14
CA ILE A 52 -12.93 -0.94 19.91
C ILE A 52 -12.96 -1.99 18.80
N CYS A 53 -14.13 -2.25 18.21
CA CYS A 53 -14.28 -3.11 17.04
C CYS A 53 -14.75 -2.26 15.86
N VAL A 54 -13.87 -1.98 14.91
CA VAL A 54 -14.15 -1.01 13.85
C VAL A 54 -13.64 -1.45 12.49
N LEU A 55 -14.33 -0.96 11.46
CA LEU A 55 -13.92 -1.11 10.08
C LEU A 55 -13.14 0.12 9.63
N HIS A 56 -12.00 -0.10 8.98
CA HIS A 56 -11.29 0.99 8.30
C HIS A 56 -10.40 0.43 7.17
N PRO A 57 -9.86 1.27 6.27
CA PRO A 57 -8.90 0.81 5.27
C PRO A 57 -7.68 0.17 5.94
N LEU A 58 -7.23 -1.00 5.43
CA LEU A 58 -6.04 -1.68 5.94
C LEU A 58 -4.79 -0.78 5.85
N SER A 59 -4.76 0.12 4.86
CA SER A 59 -3.68 1.09 4.66
C SER A 59 -3.39 2.00 5.85
N TYR A 60 -4.31 2.14 6.81
CA TYR A 60 -4.04 2.90 8.04
C TYR A 60 -2.98 2.24 8.91
N LEU A 61 -2.92 0.90 8.89
CA LEU A 61 -1.94 0.14 9.64
C LEU A 61 -0.68 -0.13 8.81
N ILE A 62 -0.86 -0.64 7.58
CA ILE A 62 0.26 -1.21 6.84
C ILE A 62 1.16 -0.15 6.20
N LYS A 63 0.67 1.08 5.96
CA LYS A 63 1.50 2.19 5.46
C LYS A 63 2.09 2.97 6.62
N LYS A 64 3.42 2.96 6.75
CA LYS A 64 4.16 3.61 7.84
C LYS A 64 3.74 5.06 8.11
N THR A 65 3.51 5.86 7.06
CA THR A 65 3.07 7.25 7.19
C THR A 65 1.66 7.37 7.78
N ASN A 66 0.73 6.51 7.36
CA ASN A 66 -0.64 6.50 7.90
C ASN A 66 -0.64 5.98 9.34
N PHE A 67 0.14 4.94 9.63
CA PHE A 67 0.28 4.41 10.98
C PHE A 67 0.80 5.47 11.96
N LYS A 68 1.83 6.23 11.55
CA LYS A 68 2.32 7.37 12.34
C LYS A 68 1.24 8.44 12.57
N ALA A 69 0.31 8.60 11.63
CA ALA A 69 -0.81 9.52 11.77
C ALA A 69 -1.86 9.04 12.78
N LEU A 70 -1.80 7.81 13.30
CA LEU A 70 -2.70 7.37 14.39
C LEU A 70 -2.37 8.06 15.73
N LYS A 71 -1.14 8.58 15.91
CA LYS A 71 -0.70 9.31 17.12
C LYS A 71 -1.01 8.54 18.41
N ASP A 72 -1.80 9.11 19.31
CA ASP A 72 -2.03 8.57 20.65
C ASP A 72 -2.91 7.32 20.62
N PHE A 73 -3.73 7.14 19.58
CA PHE A 73 -4.47 5.89 19.37
C PHE A 73 -3.53 4.69 19.28
N SER A 74 -2.46 4.78 18.50
CA SER A 74 -1.51 3.66 18.40
C SER A 74 -0.67 3.49 19.66
N LYS A 75 -0.60 4.47 20.57
CA LYS A 75 0.10 4.31 21.85
C LYS A 75 -0.78 3.69 22.94
N ALA A 76 -2.10 3.89 22.85
CA ALA A 76 -3.04 3.49 23.89
C ALA A 76 -3.79 2.18 23.59
N TYR A 77 -3.67 1.64 22.38
CA TYR A 77 -4.38 0.44 21.95
C TYR A 77 -3.48 -0.56 21.26
N ARG A 78 -3.80 -1.85 21.42
CA ARG A 78 -3.23 -2.98 20.66
C ARG A 78 -4.28 -3.65 19.80
N LEU A 79 -3.91 -3.96 18.56
CA LEU A 79 -4.70 -4.83 17.69
C LEU A 79 -4.65 -6.25 18.27
N LEU A 80 -5.81 -6.75 18.66
CA LEU A 80 -5.99 -8.07 19.25
C LEU A 80 -6.30 -9.11 18.19
N ASP A 81 -7.25 -8.79 17.31
CA ASP A 81 -7.68 -9.66 16.22
C ASP A 81 -8.12 -8.83 15.00
N SER A 82 -8.11 -9.45 13.82
CA SER A 82 -8.58 -8.80 12.61
C SER A 82 -9.03 -9.78 11.53
N ILE A 83 -9.99 -9.33 10.73
CA ILE A 83 -10.36 -9.97 9.47
C ILE A 83 -10.32 -8.94 8.34
N ILE A 84 -9.59 -9.23 7.28
CA ILE A 84 -9.55 -8.42 6.06
C ILE A 84 -10.64 -8.90 5.11
N ILE A 85 -11.37 -7.93 4.57
CA ILE A 85 -12.41 -8.13 3.56
C ILE A 85 -12.18 -7.17 2.39
N SER A 86 -12.72 -7.53 1.22
CA SER A 86 -12.69 -6.66 0.05
C SER A 86 -13.72 -5.54 0.19
N SER A 87 -13.37 -4.33 -0.24
CA SER A 87 -14.35 -3.23 -0.35
C SER A 87 -15.51 -3.53 -1.31
N LYS A 88 -15.38 -4.57 -2.15
CA LYS A 88 -16.44 -5.08 -3.03
C LYS A 88 -17.72 -5.45 -2.27
N GLU A 89 -17.59 -5.89 -1.02
CA GLU A 89 -18.73 -6.28 -0.19
C GLU A 89 -19.68 -5.11 0.10
N PHE A 90 -19.16 -3.88 0.12
CA PHE A 90 -19.96 -2.67 0.36
C PHE A 90 -20.37 -1.96 -0.93
N CYS A 91 -19.56 -2.05 -1.99
CA CYS A 91 -19.85 -1.40 -3.27
C CYS A 91 -19.38 -2.27 -4.43
N LYS A 92 -20.32 -3.00 -5.03
CA LYS A 92 -20.06 -3.94 -6.13
C LYS A 92 -19.62 -3.22 -7.42
N ASP A 93 -20.13 -2.01 -7.66
CA ASP A 93 -19.89 -1.24 -8.90
C ASP A 93 -18.61 -0.38 -8.88
N SER A 94 -17.79 -0.49 -7.83
CA SER A 94 -16.53 0.25 -7.76
C SER A 94 -15.53 -0.24 -8.81
N LYS A 95 -14.86 0.71 -9.48
CA LYS A 95 -13.81 0.46 -10.49
C LYS A 95 -12.48 -0.02 -9.91
N GLY A 96 -12.38 -0.17 -8.59
CA GLY A 96 -11.20 -0.68 -7.92
C GLY A 96 -11.50 -1.05 -6.48
N TYR A 97 -11.22 -2.30 -6.13
CA TYR A 97 -11.40 -2.79 -4.77
C TYR A 97 -10.12 -2.59 -3.95
N PHE A 98 -10.29 -2.32 -2.66
CA PHE A 98 -9.18 -2.17 -1.72
C PHE A 98 -9.50 -2.92 -0.42
N PRO A 99 -8.46 -3.30 0.35
CA PRO A 99 -8.66 -4.02 1.58
C PRO A 99 -9.22 -3.14 2.69
N ILE A 100 -10.30 -3.62 3.29
CA ILE A 100 -10.86 -3.11 4.54
C ILE A 100 -10.51 -4.13 5.62
N ILE A 101 -10.12 -3.63 6.79
CA ILE A 101 -9.87 -4.46 7.96
C ILE A 101 -11.02 -4.24 8.96
N ILE A 102 -11.64 -5.34 9.40
CA ILE A 102 -12.45 -5.38 10.61
C ILE A 102 -11.46 -5.64 11.74
N ALA A 103 -11.21 -4.64 12.58
CA ALA A 103 -10.14 -4.67 13.56
C ALA A 103 -10.70 -4.58 14.98
N LEU A 104 -10.30 -5.53 15.83
CA LEU A 104 -10.57 -5.50 17.26
C LEU A 104 -9.34 -4.99 17.99
N TYR A 105 -9.50 -3.86 18.67
CA TYR A 105 -8.48 -3.25 19.50
C TYR A 105 -8.85 -3.34 20.97
N GLN A 106 -7.85 -3.51 21.82
CA GLN A 106 -7.95 -3.43 23.26
C GLN A 106 -7.03 -2.32 23.78
N ARG A 107 -7.50 -1.58 24.78
CA ARG A 107 -6.68 -0.59 25.48
C ARG A 107 -5.50 -1.28 26.17
N ASP A 108 -4.30 -0.81 25.91
CA ASP A 108 -3.05 -1.39 26.42
C ASP A 108 -1.99 -0.29 26.54
N ASP A 109 -1.27 -0.28 27.66
CA ASP A 109 -0.31 0.78 28.00
C ASP A 109 0.97 0.77 27.13
N ARG A 110 1.24 -0.33 26.41
CA ARG A 110 2.36 -0.44 25.47
C ARG A 110 1.96 -0.01 24.06
N GLY A 111 0.67 -0.12 23.74
CA GLY A 111 0.14 0.15 22.41
C GLY A 111 0.79 -0.67 21.30
N MET A 112 0.78 -0.11 20.10
CA MET A 112 1.37 -0.63 18.87
C MET A 112 2.46 0.32 18.37
N ASN A 113 3.60 -0.26 17.98
CA ASN A 113 4.54 0.39 17.10
C ASN A 113 4.47 -0.24 15.69
N TYR A 114 5.17 0.33 14.71
CA TYR A 114 5.09 -0.18 13.35
C TYR A 114 5.70 -1.59 13.21
N SER A 115 6.70 -1.93 14.03
CA SER A 115 7.27 -3.28 14.06
C SER A 115 6.24 -4.32 14.55
N PHE A 116 5.42 -3.97 15.53
CA PHE A 116 4.29 -4.81 15.96
C PHE A 116 3.34 -5.08 14.80
N ILE A 117 2.92 -4.03 14.08
CA ILE A 117 2.05 -4.16 12.90
C ILE A 117 2.71 -4.99 11.80
N SER A 118 3.99 -4.80 11.54
CA SER A 118 4.69 -5.55 10.49
C SER A 118 4.81 -7.05 10.79
N ASN A 119 4.83 -7.43 12.08
CA ASN A 119 4.86 -8.82 12.53
C ASN A 119 3.48 -9.40 12.85
N PHE A 120 2.43 -8.59 12.82
CA PHE A 120 1.06 -9.03 13.08
C PHE A 120 0.58 -9.95 11.94
N SER A 121 0.02 -11.10 12.31
CA SER A 121 -0.52 -12.07 11.36
C SER A 121 -1.93 -11.67 10.95
N PHE A 122 -2.06 -10.94 9.86
CA PHE A 122 -3.34 -10.55 9.32
C PHE A 122 -4.06 -11.77 8.73
N LYS A 123 -5.36 -11.87 8.98
CA LYS A 123 -6.22 -12.93 8.44
C LYS A 123 -7.21 -12.33 7.45
N THR A 124 -7.47 -13.03 6.35
CA THR A 124 -8.50 -12.66 5.38
C THR A 124 -9.77 -13.49 5.62
N ILE A 125 -10.91 -13.02 5.12
CA ILE A 125 -12.16 -13.77 5.22
C ILE A 125 -12.12 -15.12 4.48
N GLU A 126 -11.25 -15.23 3.47
CA GLU A 126 -10.98 -16.47 2.72
C GLU A 126 -10.03 -17.42 3.48
N GLY A 127 -9.63 -17.09 4.70
CA GLY A 127 -8.76 -17.93 5.54
C GLY A 127 -7.28 -17.84 5.20
N LYS A 128 -6.85 -16.92 4.33
CA LYS A 128 -5.42 -16.66 4.09
C LYS A 128 -4.83 -15.84 5.23
N THR A 129 -3.54 -16.02 5.48
CA THR A 129 -2.81 -15.26 6.52
C THR A 129 -1.50 -14.73 5.98
N PHE A 130 -1.11 -13.51 6.37
CA PHE A 130 0.19 -12.94 6.02
C PHE A 130 0.71 -11.96 7.08
N LYS A 131 2.03 -11.79 7.14
CA LYS A 131 2.69 -10.68 7.85
C LYS A 131 3.40 -9.78 6.85
N LEU A 132 3.53 -8.49 7.15
CA LEU A 132 4.26 -7.59 6.26
C LEU A 132 5.76 -7.93 6.22
N ASN A 133 6.31 -8.40 7.34
CA ASN A 133 7.72 -8.78 7.44
C ASN A 133 8.06 -10.09 6.72
N ASP A 134 7.07 -10.83 6.22
CA ASP A 134 7.33 -12.00 5.37
C ASP A 134 7.75 -11.58 3.94
N PHE A 135 7.61 -10.30 3.59
CA PHE A 135 7.91 -9.77 2.27
C PHE A 135 8.99 -8.68 2.34
N ASP A 136 9.81 -8.66 1.29
CA ASP A 136 10.65 -7.53 0.97
C ASP A 136 9.98 -6.68 -0.13
N PHE A 137 10.27 -5.38 -0.14
CA PHE A 137 9.55 -4.38 -0.91
C PHE A 137 10.49 -3.50 -1.73
N ILE A 138 10.09 -3.20 -2.98
CA ILE A 138 10.93 -2.47 -3.92
C ILE A 138 11.34 -1.07 -3.44
N ALA A 139 10.55 -0.45 -2.55
CA ALA A 139 10.86 0.85 -1.92
C ALA A 139 12.26 0.92 -1.28
N GLN A 140 12.80 -0.22 -0.83
CA GLN A 140 14.13 -0.27 -0.23
C GLN A 140 15.24 -0.04 -1.26
N TYR A 141 14.95 -0.29 -2.54
CA TYR A 141 15.93 -0.31 -3.62
C TYR A 141 15.76 0.84 -4.62
N ILE A 142 14.56 1.42 -4.75
CA ILE A 142 14.25 2.46 -5.73
C ILE A 142 13.59 3.71 -5.15
N ASP A 143 13.69 4.83 -5.88
CA ASP A 143 12.91 6.02 -5.58
C ASP A 143 11.47 5.84 -6.09
N LYS A 144 10.50 6.04 -5.20
CA LYS A 144 9.07 5.88 -5.51
C LYS A 144 8.35 7.19 -5.87
N TYR A 145 8.97 8.31 -5.58
CA TYR A 145 8.42 9.66 -5.76
C TYR A 145 9.42 10.52 -6.53
N PRO A 146 8.97 11.64 -7.13
CA PRO A 146 9.82 12.51 -7.94
C PRO A 146 11.10 12.90 -7.21
N ASN A 147 12.23 12.67 -7.86
CA ASN A 147 13.57 12.77 -7.28
C ASN A 147 14.46 13.79 -8.00
N LYS A 148 13.88 14.68 -8.82
CA LYS A 148 14.60 15.67 -9.65
C LYS A 148 15.51 16.61 -8.87
N LYS A 149 15.23 16.83 -7.59
CA LYS A 149 16.09 17.62 -6.68
C LYS A 149 17.34 16.86 -6.22
N ARG A 150 17.35 15.53 -6.33
CA ARG A 150 18.42 14.63 -5.85
C ARG A 150 19.21 13.98 -6.99
N VAL A 151 18.56 13.71 -8.12
CA VAL A 151 19.17 13.06 -9.29
C VAL A 151 19.40 14.10 -10.37
N MET A 152 20.66 14.28 -10.77
CA MET A 152 21.03 15.15 -11.89
C MET A 152 20.51 14.59 -13.21
N GLU A 153 20.03 15.48 -14.07
CA GLU A 153 19.52 15.15 -15.41
C GLU A 153 20.54 14.38 -16.25
N SER A 154 21.83 14.70 -16.13
CA SER A 154 22.92 13.99 -16.85
C SER A 154 23.09 12.52 -16.46
N LYS A 155 22.58 12.10 -15.30
CA LYS A 155 22.61 10.70 -14.84
C LYS A 155 21.34 9.92 -15.20
N LYS A 156 20.35 10.59 -15.79
CA LYS A 156 19.07 10.00 -16.17
C LYS A 156 19.24 9.17 -17.43
N VAL A 157 18.93 7.88 -17.34
CA VAL A 157 18.89 6.97 -18.51
C VAL A 157 17.45 6.67 -18.94
N ALA A 158 16.48 6.83 -18.03
CA ALA A 158 15.06 6.66 -18.32
C ALA A 158 14.18 7.50 -17.38
N MET A 159 12.90 7.59 -17.71
CA MET A 159 11.87 8.23 -16.87
C MET A 159 10.80 7.21 -16.48
N PHE A 160 10.41 7.25 -15.21
CA PHE A 160 9.38 6.37 -14.66
C PHE A 160 8.30 7.18 -13.94
N TYR A 161 7.04 6.75 -13.99
CA TYR A 161 5.96 7.40 -13.25
C TYR A 161 6.00 7.00 -11.77
N THR A 162 5.65 7.92 -10.88
CA THR A 162 5.54 7.67 -9.43
C THR A 162 4.84 6.35 -9.10
N LEU A 163 5.51 5.50 -8.31
CA LEU A 163 5.01 4.22 -7.81
C LEU A 163 4.54 4.41 -6.37
N ARG A 164 3.24 4.30 -6.07
CA ARG A 164 2.73 4.50 -4.70
C ARG A 164 2.49 3.19 -3.96
N ASP A 165 1.68 2.33 -4.55
CA ASP A 165 1.30 1.00 -4.10
C ASP A 165 0.86 0.18 -5.31
N ILE A 166 0.60 -1.11 -5.11
CA ILE A 166 0.17 -2.03 -6.17
C ILE A 166 -1.12 -1.54 -6.86
N ASN A 167 -2.09 -1.03 -6.09
CA ASN A 167 -3.31 -0.46 -6.64
C ASN A 167 -3.06 0.78 -7.49
N ALA A 168 -2.06 1.61 -7.18
CA ALA A 168 -1.69 2.75 -8.03
C ALA A 168 -0.99 2.27 -9.31
N LEU A 169 -0.11 1.27 -9.21
CA LEU A 169 0.59 0.69 -10.34
C LEU A 169 -0.35 0.14 -11.42
N SER A 170 -1.48 -0.46 -11.02
CA SER A 170 -2.48 -0.98 -11.96
C SER A 170 -3.06 0.09 -12.89
N ARG A 171 -3.19 1.33 -12.41
CA ARG A 171 -3.74 2.46 -13.19
C ARG A 171 -2.66 3.32 -13.86
N SER A 172 -1.43 3.29 -13.35
CA SER A 172 -0.36 4.15 -13.83
C SER A 172 0.38 3.55 -15.02
N LYS A 173 0.87 4.41 -15.93
CA LYS A 173 1.95 4.01 -16.85
C LYS A 173 3.24 3.83 -16.05
N THR A 174 4.13 2.98 -16.52
CA THR A 174 5.43 2.68 -15.88
C THR A 174 6.49 3.60 -16.47
N PHE A 175 7.22 3.17 -17.50
CA PHE A 175 8.15 4.02 -18.23
C PHE A 175 7.44 5.10 -19.03
N MET A 176 8.07 6.28 -19.12
CA MET A 176 7.49 7.49 -19.70
C MET A 176 8.42 8.12 -20.73
N GLN A 177 7.84 8.71 -21.78
CA GLN A 177 8.57 9.46 -22.80
C GLN A 177 8.58 10.98 -22.56
N LYS A 178 7.58 11.51 -21.85
CA LYS A 178 7.47 12.93 -21.53
C LYS A 178 7.48 13.14 -20.03
N GLU A 179 8.23 14.13 -19.60
CA GLU A 179 8.35 14.51 -18.21
C GLU A 179 7.09 15.24 -17.69
N ASN A 180 6.73 15.02 -16.43
CA ASN A 180 5.74 15.80 -15.69
C ASN A 180 6.07 15.87 -14.18
N SER A 181 5.16 16.41 -13.38
CA SER A 181 5.33 16.58 -11.93
C SER A 181 5.49 15.27 -11.14
N ASN A 182 5.07 14.12 -11.71
CA ASN A 182 5.14 12.79 -11.09
C ASN A 182 6.31 11.94 -11.63
N THR A 183 7.19 12.52 -12.45
CA THR A 183 8.32 11.81 -13.04
C THR A 183 9.44 11.56 -12.03
N ILE A 184 9.90 10.32 -12.00
CA ILE A 184 11.12 9.85 -11.36
C ILE A 184 12.19 9.73 -12.44
N TYR A 185 13.38 10.27 -12.17
CA TYR A 185 14.57 10.03 -12.99
C TYR A 185 15.22 8.73 -12.56
N VAL A 186 15.38 7.83 -13.53
CA VAL A 186 16.00 6.51 -13.35
C VAL A 186 17.46 6.61 -13.76
N THR A 187 18.36 6.22 -12.86
CA THR A 187 19.80 6.10 -13.13
C THR A 187 20.14 4.70 -13.64
N GLN A 188 21.28 4.56 -14.31
CA GLN A 188 21.73 3.26 -14.85
C GLN A 188 21.77 2.16 -13.77
N GLU A 189 22.27 2.49 -12.57
CA GLU A 189 22.40 1.57 -11.44
C GLU A 189 21.06 0.98 -10.96
N LYS A 190 19.96 1.72 -11.12
CA LYS A 190 18.62 1.29 -10.68
C LYS A 190 17.73 0.81 -11.83
N TYR A 191 18.20 0.91 -13.08
CA TYR A 191 17.36 0.69 -14.26
C TYR A 191 16.65 -0.67 -14.25
N SER A 192 17.37 -1.74 -13.96
CA SER A 192 16.83 -3.11 -13.90
C SER A 192 15.74 -3.29 -12.84
N LEU A 193 15.82 -2.58 -11.71
CA LEU A 193 14.79 -2.61 -10.67
C LEU A 193 13.50 -1.88 -11.11
N TYR A 194 13.60 -0.87 -11.97
CA TYR A 194 12.42 -0.27 -12.59
C TYR A 194 11.84 -1.17 -13.68
N CYS A 195 12.68 -1.90 -14.43
CA CYS A 195 12.22 -2.98 -15.34
C CYS A 195 11.46 -4.07 -14.57
N TYR A 196 11.94 -4.45 -13.39
CA TYR A 196 11.22 -5.37 -12.50
C TYR A 196 9.80 -4.88 -12.18
N VAL A 197 9.64 -3.61 -11.78
CA VAL A 197 8.31 -3.02 -11.50
C VAL A 197 7.43 -3.00 -12.75
N ASP A 198 8.02 -2.73 -13.92
CA ASP A 198 7.29 -2.76 -15.19
C ASP A 198 6.78 -4.17 -15.52
N VAL A 199 7.60 -5.20 -15.34
CA VAL A 199 7.23 -6.61 -15.52
C VAL A 199 6.23 -7.07 -14.47
N PHE A 200 6.38 -6.68 -13.20
CA PHE A 200 5.44 -6.96 -12.10
C PHE A 200 4.00 -6.59 -12.48
N LYS A 201 3.83 -5.53 -13.28
CA LYS A 201 2.52 -5.08 -13.73
C LYS A 201 1.75 -6.15 -14.51
N ALA A 202 2.44 -7.02 -15.25
CA ALA A 202 1.81 -8.14 -15.98
C ALA A 202 1.24 -9.20 -15.03
N PHE A 203 1.70 -9.25 -13.78
CA PHE A 203 1.28 -10.22 -12.77
C PHE A 203 0.20 -9.69 -11.81
N LEU A 204 -0.28 -8.45 -12.01
CA LEU A 204 -1.39 -7.89 -11.23
C LEU A 204 -2.64 -8.78 -11.18
N PRO A 205 -3.06 -9.49 -12.24
CA PRO A 205 -4.20 -10.41 -12.19
C PRO A 205 -4.02 -11.61 -11.24
N HIS A 206 -2.79 -11.87 -10.79
CA HIS A 206 -2.44 -12.95 -9.85
C HIS A 206 -2.22 -12.45 -8.42
N ILE A 207 -2.36 -11.13 -8.20
CA ILE A 207 -2.14 -10.51 -6.89
C ILE A 207 -3.49 -10.32 -6.20
N PRO A 208 -3.66 -10.88 -4.99
CA PRO A 208 -4.91 -10.78 -4.27
C PRO A 208 -5.18 -9.35 -3.81
N TYR A 209 -6.47 -9.00 -3.68
CA TYR A 209 -6.92 -7.65 -3.33
C TYR A 209 -6.28 -7.11 -2.04
N TYR A 210 -5.99 -7.99 -1.07
CA TYR A 210 -5.45 -7.59 0.24
C TYR A 210 -4.01 -7.09 0.18
N PHE A 211 -3.28 -7.37 -0.89
CA PHE A 211 -1.98 -6.74 -1.15
C PHE A 211 -2.07 -5.43 -1.92
N GLY A 212 -3.25 -5.03 -2.40
CA GLY A 212 -3.41 -3.83 -3.23
C GLY A 212 -2.90 -2.52 -2.60
N ASN A 213 -2.86 -2.42 -1.27
CA ASN A 213 -2.30 -1.27 -0.56
C ASN A 213 -0.84 -1.43 -0.11
N CYS A 214 -0.24 -2.60 -0.35
CA CYS A 214 1.18 -2.85 -0.15
C CYS A 214 2.01 -2.21 -1.26
N ASP A 215 3.32 -2.16 -1.00
CA ASP A 215 4.28 -1.86 -2.05
C ASP A 215 4.48 -3.06 -2.98
N VAL A 216 5.14 -2.84 -4.10
CA VAL A 216 5.58 -3.93 -4.98
C VAL A 216 6.57 -4.82 -4.21
N MET A 217 6.23 -6.10 -4.09
CA MET A 217 7.03 -7.12 -3.43
C MET A 217 8.20 -7.53 -4.31
N ILE A 218 9.31 -7.95 -3.72
CA ILE A 218 10.50 -8.44 -4.42
C ILE A 218 11.24 -9.48 -3.57
N ASP A 219 11.74 -10.54 -4.19
CA ASP A 219 12.84 -11.34 -3.66
C ASP A 219 14.11 -10.83 -4.33
N PHE A 220 14.83 -9.94 -3.64
CA PHE A 220 15.96 -9.24 -4.24
C PHE A 220 17.06 -10.22 -4.69
N LYS A 221 17.29 -11.30 -3.95
CA LYS A 221 18.32 -12.28 -4.28
C LYS A 221 17.96 -13.04 -5.56
N LYS A 222 16.72 -13.55 -5.67
CA LYS A 222 16.26 -14.23 -6.89
C LYS A 222 16.15 -13.26 -8.07
N PHE A 223 15.73 -12.01 -7.82
CA PHE A 223 15.71 -10.97 -8.86
C PHE A 223 17.11 -10.76 -9.45
N LYS A 224 18.15 -10.62 -8.61
CA LYS A 224 19.53 -10.41 -9.10
C LYS A 224 20.03 -11.59 -9.94
N ALA A 225 19.61 -12.82 -9.65
CA ALA A 225 19.93 -13.98 -10.48
C ALA A 225 19.24 -13.95 -11.87
N LEU A 226 18.11 -13.25 -11.99
CA LEU A 226 17.30 -13.14 -13.21
C LEU A 226 17.32 -11.72 -13.82
N GLU A 227 18.24 -10.87 -13.40
CA GLU A 227 18.22 -9.43 -13.67
C GLU A 227 18.13 -9.11 -15.17
N SER A 228 18.96 -9.79 -15.98
CA SER A 228 18.92 -9.63 -17.44
C SER A 228 17.62 -10.10 -18.07
N CYS A 229 16.95 -11.10 -17.49
CA CYS A 229 15.67 -11.59 -17.97
C CYS A 229 14.59 -10.53 -17.75
N PHE A 230 14.57 -9.87 -16.58
CA PHE A 230 13.63 -8.79 -16.29
C PHE A 230 13.82 -7.57 -17.19
N VAL A 231 15.07 -7.20 -17.50
CA VAL A 231 15.35 -6.11 -18.45
C VAL A 231 14.79 -6.46 -19.83
N LYS A 232 15.15 -7.62 -20.38
CA LYS A 232 14.66 -8.08 -21.69
C LYS A 232 13.13 -8.18 -21.74
N ALA A 233 12.50 -8.66 -20.66
CA ALA A 233 11.05 -8.78 -20.57
C ALA A 233 10.36 -7.41 -20.53
N SER A 234 10.94 -6.43 -19.84
CA SER A 234 10.43 -5.05 -19.84
C SER A 234 10.53 -4.38 -21.20
N GLU A 235 11.63 -4.59 -21.93
CA GLU A 235 11.86 -4.00 -23.26
C GLU A 235 10.98 -4.65 -24.34
N ASN A 236 10.93 -5.98 -24.38
CA ASN A 236 10.30 -6.73 -25.47
C ASN A 236 8.87 -7.22 -25.16
N LYS A 237 8.43 -7.07 -23.91
CA LYS A 237 7.13 -7.55 -23.40
C LYS A 237 6.92 -9.07 -23.49
N ILE A 238 8.01 -9.83 -23.56
CA ILE A 238 8.00 -11.30 -23.58
C ILE A 238 8.40 -11.81 -22.20
N LEU A 239 7.52 -12.59 -21.56
CA LEU A 239 7.79 -13.21 -20.25
C LEU A 239 8.43 -14.58 -20.45
N SER A 240 9.56 -14.82 -19.76
CA SER A 240 10.21 -16.13 -19.76
C SER A 240 9.60 -17.07 -18.70
N PRO A 241 9.73 -18.40 -18.86
CA PRO A 241 9.28 -19.36 -17.85
C PRO A 241 9.86 -19.11 -16.46
N GLU A 242 11.10 -18.64 -16.38
CA GLU A 242 11.77 -18.34 -15.10
C GLU A 242 11.13 -17.15 -14.39
N ILE A 243 10.67 -16.13 -15.12
CA ILE A 243 9.94 -14.98 -14.55
C ILE A 243 8.57 -15.44 -14.04
N LEU A 244 7.87 -16.28 -14.81
CA LEU A 244 6.60 -16.86 -14.37
C LEU A 244 6.77 -17.63 -13.06
N GLN A 245 7.79 -18.49 -12.99
CA GLN A 245 8.09 -19.25 -11.78
C GLN A 245 8.52 -18.35 -10.62
N TYR A 246 9.31 -17.31 -10.88
CA TYR A 246 9.71 -16.33 -9.87
C TYR A 246 8.49 -15.72 -9.16
N PHE A 247 7.45 -15.30 -9.89
CA PHE A 247 6.27 -14.70 -9.27
C PHE A 247 5.38 -15.70 -8.54
N LYS A 248 5.30 -16.95 -9.03
CA LYS A 248 4.65 -18.04 -8.31
C LYS A 248 5.33 -18.30 -6.96
N ASP A 249 6.66 -18.35 -6.95
CA ASP A 249 7.43 -18.50 -5.73
C ASP A 249 7.28 -17.30 -4.78
N LEU A 250 7.32 -16.08 -5.33
CA LEU A 250 7.25 -14.84 -4.55
C LEU A 250 5.92 -14.70 -3.80
N LEU A 251 4.81 -15.04 -4.46
CA LEU A 251 3.47 -14.96 -3.88
C LEU A 251 3.07 -16.25 -3.15
N GLY A 252 3.65 -17.39 -3.53
CA GLY A 252 3.41 -18.69 -2.91
C GLY A 252 1.92 -19.01 -2.80
N VAL A 253 1.45 -19.26 -1.58
CA VAL A 253 0.03 -19.57 -1.29
C VAL A 253 -0.93 -18.41 -1.58
N HIS A 254 -0.41 -17.21 -1.85
CA HIS A 254 -1.16 -16.02 -2.21
C HIS A 254 -1.27 -15.79 -3.71
N TYR A 255 -0.55 -16.57 -4.54
CA TYR A 255 -0.67 -16.48 -5.99
C TYR A 255 -2.09 -16.88 -6.40
N GLU A 256 -2.82 -15.99 -7.05
CA GLU A 256 -4.15 -16.30 -7.58
C GLU A 256 -4.02 -16.86 -8.99
N ASP A 257 -4.49 -18.09 -9.21
CA ASP A 257 -4.69 -18.61 -10.56
C ASP A 257 -5.82 -17.80 -11.20
N SER A 258 -5.44 -16.77 -11.95
CA SER A 258 -6.40 -15.91 -12.63
C SER A 258 -7.21 -16.80 -13.57
N LYS A 259 -8.53 -16.87 -13.34
CA LYS A 259 -9.44 -17.42 -14.35
C LYS A 259 -9.34 -16.49 -15.55
N MET A 260 -8.65 -16.92 -16.60
CA MET A 260 -8.72 -16.29 -17.92
C MET A 260 -10.18 -16.15 -18.36
#